data_AF-A0A958VU23-F1
#
_entry.id   AF-A0A958VU23-F1
#
_cell.length_a   1.000
_cell.length_b   1.000
_cell.length_c   1.000
_cell.angle_alpha   90.00
_cell.angle_beta   90.00
_cell.angle_gamma   90.00
#
_symmetry.space_group_name_H-M   'P 1'
#
loop_
_entity.id
_entity.type
_entity.pdbx_description
1 polymer ?
#
loop_
_entity_poly.entity_id
_entity_poly.type
_entity_poly.pdbx_seq_one_letter_code
_entity_poly.pdbx_strand_id
1 'polypeptide(L)'
;MPLVHLKESSLRGVALWHITESEDELKSLALNEEWPEDIVSPLKRLEWLSGRILIGSLAKHQGIQYSGIVKDQFGKPFLKDSAYQISLSHSYPYVAAQIHPSLSVGIDIEQPKDKLLRIASRVLDPIELEDAGTDIVKHCIY
;
A
#
# COMPACT_ATOMS: atom_id res chain seq x y z
N MET A 1 9.02 -12.21 9.50
CA MET A 1 8.06 -11.91 8.41
C MET A 1 6.64 -12.13 8.92
N PRO A 2 5.87 -11.09 9.24
CA PRO A 2 4.43 -11.14 9.36
C PRO A 2 3.79 -10.74 8.03
N LEU A 3 4.12 -11.48 6.96
CA LEU A 3 3.28 -11.50 5.77
C LEU A 3 1.96 -12.16 6.20
N VAL A 4 0.91 -11.36 6.35
CA VAL A 4 -0.37 -11.82 6.90
C VAL A 4 -1.19 -12.53 5.84
N HIS A 5 -1.14 -12.01 4.61
CA HIS A 5 -1.87 -12.59 3.51
C HIS A 5 -1.10 -12.45 2.21
N LEU A 6 -0.97 -13.54 1.47
CA LEU A 6 -0.44 -13.57 0.11
C LEU A 6 -1.42 -14.34 -0.76
N LYS A 7 -2.01 -13.66 -1.73
CA LYS A 7 -2.85 -14.29 -2.75
C LYS A 7 -2.21 -14.08 -4.11
N GLU A 8 -1.64 -15.15 -4.64
CA GLU A 8 -0.94 -15.16 -5.91
C GLU A 8 -1.63 -16.07 -6.93
N SER A 9 -1.52 -15.69 -8.19
CA SER A 9 -1.66 -16.58 -9.34
C SER A 9 -0.49 -16.30 -10.28
N SER A 10 -0.29 -17.15 -11.30
CA SER A 10 0.95 -17.25 -12.08
C SER A 10 1.63 -15.96 -12.54
N LEU A 11 0.92 -14.84 -12.68
CA LEU A 11 1.49 -13.54 -13.07
C LEU A 11 1.03 -12.36 -12.19
N ARG A 12 0.14 -12.54 -11.21
CA ARG A 12 -0.41 -11.43 -10.39
C ARG A 12 -0.41 -11.78 -8.92
N GLY A 13 -0.27 -10.76 -8.08
CA GLY A 13 -0.20 -10.95 -6.63
C GLY A 13 -0.84 -9.81 -5.87
N VAL A 14 -1.44 -10.14 -4.73
CA VAL A 14 -1.88 -9.21 -3.71
C VAL A 14 -1.27 -9.67 -2.39
N ALA A 15 -0.70 -8.73 -1.64
CA ALA A 15 -0.12 -9.01 -0.35
C ALA A 15 -0.55 -7.98 0.70
N LEU A 16 -0.70 -8.45 1.94
CA LEU A 16 -0.96 -7.64 3.12
C LEU A 16 0.09 -7.97 4.19
N TRP A 17 0.72 -6.94 4.74
CA TRP A 17 1.71 -7.03 5.81
C TRP A 17 1.22 -6.23 7.02
N HIS A 18 1.20 -6.89 8.18
CA HIS A 18 1.09 -6.26 9.49
C HIS A 18 2.48 -5.91 10.04
N ILE A 19 2.80 -4.63 10.12
CA ILE A 19 4.08 -4.13 10.62
C ILE A 19 4.19 -4.48 12.10
N THR A 20 5.16 -5.32 12.44
CA THR A 20 5.54 -5.61 13.84
C THR A 20 7.02 -5.33 14.10
N GLU A 21 7.78 -5.14 13.03
CA GLU A 21 9.21 -4.84 13.04
C GLU A 21 9.50 -3.39 13.44
N SER A 22 10.65 -3.21 14.07
CA SER A 22 11.25 -1.90 14.32
C SER A 22 11.79 -1.25 13.04
N GLU A 23 12.07 0.05 13.10
CA GLU A 23 12.62 0.80 11.96
C GLU A 23 13.98 0.23 11.52
N ASP A 24 14.84 -0.19 12.45
CA ASP A 24 16.18 -0.71 12.15
C ASP A 24 16.15 -2.11 11.54
N GLU A 25 15.20 -2.96 11.97
CA GLU A 25 14.93 -4.24 11.32
C GLU A 25 14.48 -4.04 9.88
N LEU A 26 13.52 -3.13 9.65
CA LEU A 26 13.03 -2.84 8.30
C LEU A 26 14.11 -2.22 7.41
N LYS A 27 14.96 -1.32 7.92
CA LYS A 27 16.11 -0.77 7.16
C LYS A 27 17.04 -1.88 6.68
N SER A 28 17.33 -2.84 7.57
CA SER A 28 18.21 -3.97 7.25
C SER A 28 17.62 -4.87 6.15
N LEU A 29 16.28 -4.94 6.07
CA LEU A 29 15.56 -5.71 5.05
C LEU A 29 15.37 -4.97 3.72
N ALA A 30 15.29 -3.64 3.73
CA ALA A 30 14.95 -2.82 2.57
C ALA A 30 16.09 -2.66 1.53
N LEU A 31 17.25 -3.30 1.73
CA LEU A 31 18.41 -3.42 0.83
C LEU A 31 18.49 -2.32 -0.27
N ASN A 32 19.14 -1.20 0.05
CA ASN A 32 19.38 -0.03 -0.81
C ASN A 32 18.17 0.91 -1.07
N GLU A 33 17.08 0.78 -0.33
CA GLU A 33 16.02 1.78 -0.29
C GLU A 33 16.22 2.72 0.90
N GLU A 34 16.31 4.02 0.61
CA GLU A 34 16.30 5.08 1.60
C GLU A 34 15.06 5.94 1.40
N TRP A 35 14.34 6.24 2.49
CA TRP A 35 13.17 7.09 2.37
C TRP A 35 13.56 8.53 2.03
N PRO A 36 12.71 9.26 1.31
CA PRO A 36 12.89 10.69 1.07
C PRO A 36 13.04 11.52 2.35
N GLU A 37 13.93 12.52 2.37
CA GLU A 37 14.24 13.34 3.55
C GLU A 37 13.01 14.03 4.18
N ASP A 38 11.96 14.28 3.39
CA ASP A 38 10.71 14.89 3.83
C ASP A 38 9.81 13.94 4.66
N ILE A 39 10.13 12.64 4.73
CA ILE A 39 9.46 11.70 5.62
C ILE A 39 10.06 11.81 7.03
N VAL A 40 9.51 12.73 7.82
CA VAL A 40 9.93 12.98 9.21
C VAL A 40 9.27 12.03 10.21
N SER A 41 8.02 11.62 9.96
CA SER A 41 7.24 10.80 10.90
C SER A 41 7.77 9.37 10.97
N PRO A 42 8.10 8.84 12.17
CA PRO A 42 8.54 7.45 12.34
C PRO A 42 7.53 6.43 11.79
N LEU A 43 6.23 6.64 12.05
CA LEU A 43 5.18 5.76 11.53
C LEU A 43 5.17 5.72 10.00
N LYS A 44 5.31 6.87 9.34
CA LYS A 44 5.39 6.93 7.88
C LYS A 44 6.64 6.25 7.33
N ARG A 45 7.77 6.28 8.06
CA ARG A 45 8.99 5.55 7.68
C ARG A 45 8.78 4.04 7.73
N LEU A 46 8.12 3.55 8.79
CA LEU A 46 7.75 2.14 8.90
C LEU A 46 6.86 1.69 7.74
N GLU A 47 5.80 2.46 7.44
CA GLU A 47 4.91 2.19 6.30
C GLU A 47 5.67 2.22 4.97
N TRP A 48 6.54 3.20 4.78
CA TRP A 48 7.33 3.36 3.56
C TRP A 48 8.26 2.17 3.33
N LEU A 49 9.06 1.80 4.33
CA LEU A 49 10.00 0.66 4.24
C LEU A 49 9.24 -0.64 4.01
N SER A 50 8.20 -0.88 4.81
CA SER A 50 7.38 -2.11 4.70
C SER A 50 6.75 -2.21 3.31
N GLY A 51 6.28 -1.11 2.73
CA GLY A 51 5.75 -1.08 1.36
C GLY A 51 6.78 -1.42 0.30
N ARG A 52 8.02 -0.92 0.42
CA ARG A 52 9.13 -1.25 -0.50
C ARG A 52 9.53 -2.72 -0.41
N ILE A 53 9.62 -3.24 0.80
CA ILE A 53 9.95 -4.65 1.00
C ILE A 53 8.82 -5.55 0.48
N LEU A 54 7.55 -5.19 0.73
CA LEU A 54 6.39 -5.97 0.31
C LEU A 54 6.30 -6.10 -1.21
N ILE A 55 6.43 -4.98 -1.93
CA ILE A 55 6.38 -4.99 -3.39
C ILE A 55 7.64 -5.61 -4.01
N GLY A 56 8.80 -5.45 -3.38
CA GLY A 56 10.02 -6.18 -3.77
C GLY A 56 9.86 -7.69 -3.65
N SER A 57 9.20 -8.16 -2.59
CA SER A 57 8.85 -9.57 -2.42
C SER A 57 7.91 -10.06 -3.50
N LEU A 58 6.85 -9.31 -3.81
CA LEU A 58 5.92 -9.63 -4.89
C LEU A 58 6.61 -9.65 -6.26
N ALA A 59 7.46 -8.65 -6.55
CA ALA A 59 8.24 -8.61 -7.79
C ALA A 59 9.13 -9.85 -7.93
N LYS A 60 9.84 -10.24 -6.86
CA LYS A 60 10.67 -11.44 -6.82
C LYS A 60 9.85 -12.71 -7.08
N HIS A 61 8.66 -12.83 -6.50
CA HIS A 61 7.75 -13.95 -6.74
C HIS A 61 7.29 -14.05 -8.21
N GLN A 62 7.19 -12.91 -8.90
CA GLN A 62 6.91 -12.86 -10.34
C GLN A 62 8.14 -12.99 -11.24
N GLY A 63 9.33 -13.29 -10.68
CA GLY A 63 10.58 -13.39 -11.43
C GLY A 63 11.14 -12.05 -11.90
N ILE A 64 10.68 -10.93 -11.32
CA ILE A 64 11.11 -9.57 -11.67
C ILE A 64 12.22 -9.16 -10.70
N GLN A 65 13.34 -8.67 -11.24
CA GLN A 65 14.35 -8.02 -10.43
C GLN A 65 13.82 -6.67 -9.94
N TYR A 66 13.62 -6.54 -8.62
CA TYR A 66 13.25 -5.26 -8.02
C TYR A 66 14.41 -4.27 -8.12
N SER A 67 14.18 -3.08 -8.68
CA SER A 67 15.19 -2.02 -8.86
C SER A 67 14.68 -0.64 -8.44
N GLY A 68 13.70 -0.61 -7.53
CA GLY A 68 13.07 0.59 -7.01
C GLY A 68 11.74 0.94 -7.66
N ILE A 69 11.11 1.99 -7.11
CA ILE A 69 9.85 2.55 -7.60
C ILE A 69 10.07 3.95 -8.16
N VAL A 70 9.49 4.20 -9.33
CA VAL A 70 9.37 5.55 -9.92
C VAL A 70 7.91 5.99 -9.92
N LYS A 71 7.67 7.30 -9.94
CA LYS A 71 6.32 7.86 -10.06
C LYS A 71 6.17 8.60 -11.38
N ASP A 72 4.98 8.54 -11.96
CA ASP A 72 4.65 9.42 -13.09
C ASP A 72 4.33 10.85 -12.64
N GLN A 73 3.95 11.72 -13.59
CA GLN A 73 3.58 13.12 -13.34
C GLN A 73 2.36 13.31 -12.42
N PHE A 74 1.55 12.26 -12.24
CA PHE A 74 0.36 12.26 -11.37
C PHE A 74 0.62 11.53 -10.04
N GLY A 75 1.84 11.02 -9.82
CA GLY A 75 2.23 10.32 -8.61
C GLY A 75 1.95 8.81 -8.60
N LYS A 76 1.44 8.23 -9.70
CA LYS A 76 1.19 6.79 -9.80
C LYS A 76 2.52 6.01 -9.75
N PRO A 77 2.66 5.00 -8.87
CA PRO A 77 3.90 4.25 -8.75
C PRO A 77 4.06 3.19 -9.83
N PHE A 78 5.30 2.98 -10.27
CA PHE A 78 5.72 1.93 -11.21
C PHE A 78 7.01 1.28 -10.72
N LEU A 79 7.19 0.00 -11.00
CA LEU A 79 8.49 -0.65 -10.85
C LEU A 79 9.43 -0.10 -11.92
N LYS A 80 10.65 0.26 -11.51
CA LYS A 80 11.70 0.66 -12.45
C LYS A 80 12.01 -0.50 -13.41
N ASP A 81 12.19 -0.18 -14.69
CA ASP A 81 12.57 -1.14 -15.74
C ASP A 81 11.61 -2.34 -15.91
N SER A 82 10.33 -2.17 -15.56
CA SER A 82 9.30 -3.21 -15.69
C SER A 82 7.98 -2.67 -16.23
N ALA A 83 7.29 -3.48 -17.04
CA ALA A 83 5.96 -3.17 -17.57
C ALA A 83 4.82 -3.47 -16.58
N TYR A 84 5.13 -4.14 -15.46
CA TYR A 84 4.14 -4.51 -14.46
C TYR A 84 3.53 -3.28 -13.81
N GLN A 85 2.21 -3.33 -13.65
CA GLN A 85 1.43 -2.35 -12.93
C GLN A 85 1.43 -2.70 -11.45
N ILE A 86 1.65 -1.69 -10.61
CA ILE A 86 1.65 -1.85 -9.15
C ILE A 86 0.72 -0.85 -8.48
N SER A 87 0.25 -1.22 -7.30
CA SER A 87 -0.44 -0.31 -6.39
C SER A 87 -0.01 -0.63 -4.95
N LEU A 88 0.08 0.42 -4.14
CA LEU A 88 0.50 0.37 -2.74
C LEU A 88 -0.47 1.21 -1.93
N SER A 89 -0.92 0.69 -0.80
CA SER A 89 -1.69 1.45 0.20
C SER A 89 -1.20 1.09 1.60
N HIS A 90 -1.31 2.03 2.53
CA HIS A 90 -0.86 1.87 3.89
C HIS A 90 -1.84 2.52 4.87
N SER A 91 -2.13 1.82 5.95
CA SER A 91 -2.87 2.34 7.09
C SER A 91 -2.33 1.65 8.34
N TYR A 92 -1.34 2.28 8.98
CA TYR A 92 -0.58 1.72 10.10
C TYR A 92 -1.48 1.05 11.15
N PRO A 93 -1.27 -0.24 11.52
CA PRO A 93 -0.03 -0.99 11.30
C PRO A 93 -0.02 -1.87 10.05
N TYR A 94 -0.78 -1.56 9.00
CA TYR A 94 -0.86 -2.40 7.80
C TYR A 94 -0.33 -1.72 6.55
N VAL A 95 0.26 -2.52 5.66
CA VAL A 95 0.62 -2.14 4.29
C VAL A 95 0.12 -3.20 3.32
N ALA A 96 -0.48 -2.77 2.23
CA ALA A 96 -0.96 -3.61 1.15
C ALA A 96 -0.25 -3.28 -0.17
N ALA A 97 0.02 -4.31 -0.96
CA ALA A 97 0.62 -4.19 -2.27
C ALA A 97 -0.09 -5.10 -3.28
N GLN A 98 -0.21 -4.62 -4.51
CA GLN A 98 -0.74 -5.39 -5.63
C GLN A 98 0.18 -5.25 -6.85
N ILE A 99 0.30 -6.32 -7.62
CA ILE A 99 1.10 -6.39 -8.85
C ILE A 99 0.34 -7.14 -9.96
N HIS A 100 0.44 -6.65 -11.20
CA HIS A 100 -0.16 -7.27 -12.39
C HIS A 100 0.69 -7.00 -13.64
N PRO A 101 0.80 -7.93 -14.62
CA PRO A 101 1.71 -7.79 -15.76
C PRO A 101 1.35 -6.69 -16.78
N SER A 102 0.12 -6.16 -16.74
CA SER A 102 -0.41 -5.35 -17.85
C SER A 102 -1.60 -4.47 -17.47
N LEU A 103 -2.63 -5.05 -16.85
CA LEU A 103 -3.80 -4.30 -16.39
C LEU A 103 -3.44 -3.34 -15.26
N SER A 104 -3.96 -2.12 -15.33
CA SER A 104 -3.85 -1.16 -14.23
C SER A 104 -4.50 -1.75 -12.98
N VAL A 105 -3.83 -1.57 -11.84
CA VAL A 105 -4.28 -2.07 -10.54
C VAL A 105 -4.40 -0.94 -9.53
N GLY A 106 -5.30 -1.11 -8.57
CA GLY A 106 -5.52 -0.22 -7.45
C GLY A 106 -5.87 -1.05 -6.23
N ILE A 107 -5.14 -0.85 -5.14
CA ILE A 107 -5.45 -1.43 -3.83
C ILE A 107 -5.53 -0.32 -2.81
N ASP A 108 -6.50 -0.42 -1.92
CA ASP A 108 -6.57 0.46 -0.77
C ASP A 108 -6.88 -0.30 0.52
N ILE A 109 -6.33 0.22 1.62
CA ILE A 109 -6.62 -0.23 2.98
C ILE A 109 -6.87 0.99 3.86
N GLU A 110 -7.97 0.98 4.59
CA GLU A 110 -8.34 2.05 5.49
C GLU A 110 -8.74 1.49 6.85
N GLN A 111 -8.45 2.24 7.91
CA GLN A 111 -8.85 1.88 9.25
C GLN A 111 -10.08 2.65 9.68
N PRO A 112 -11.08 1.98 10.29
CA PRO A 112 -12.22 2.65 10.90
C PRO A 112 -11.75 3.69 11.93
N LYS A 113 -11.92 4.97 11.61
CA LYS A 113 -11.51 6.11 12.45
C LYS A 113 -12.61 7.16 12.44
N ASP A 114 -12.94 7.73 13.60
CA ASP A 114 -13.98 8.77 13.74
C ASP A 114 -13.83 9.97 12.79
N LYS A 115 -12.59 10.25 12.34
CA LYS A 115 -12.31 11.29 11.36
C LYS A 115 -13.07 11.05 10.05
N LEU A 116 -13.29 9.80 9.64
CA LEU A 116 -14.00 9.45 8.41
C LEU A 116 -15.44 9.98 8.44
N LEU A 117 -16.15 9.80 9.55
CA LEU A 117 -17.51 10.34 9.74
C LEU A 117 -17.55 11.88 9.56
N ARG A 118 -16.51 12.58 10.01
CA ARG A 118 -16.44 14.06 9.94
C ARG A 118 -16.18 14.57 8.53
N ILE A 119 -15.54 13.78 7.68
CA ILE A 119 -15.19 14.17 6.31
C ILE A 119 -16.13 13.54 5.27
N ALA A 120 -17.00 12.61 5.67
CA ALA A 120 -17.84 11.81 4.78
C ALA A 120 -18.65 12.64 3.79
N SER A 121 -19.24 13.76 4.23
CA SER A 121 -20.03 14.65 3.36
C SER A 121 -19.22 15.38 2.28
N ARG A 122 -17.88 15.31 2.33
CA ARG A 122 -16.98 15.83 1.29
C ARG A 122 -16.50 14.75 0.31
N VAL A 123 -16.77 13.48 0.61
CA VAL A 123 -16.23 12.32 -0.10
C VAL A 123 -17.35 11.52 -0.76
N LEU A 124 -18.42 11.24 -0.01
CA LEU A 124 -19.55 10.44 -0.46
C LEU A 124 -20.61 11.28 -1.17
N ASP A 125 -21.24 10.71 -2.20
CA ASP A 125 -22.47 11.25 -2.77
C ASP A 125 -23.60 11.28 -1.71
N PRO A 126 -24.58 12.19 -1.78
CA PRO A 126 -25.69 12.22 -0.81
C PRO A 126 -26.41 10.89 -0.61
N ILE A 127 -26.56 10.07 -1.65
CA ILE A 127 -27.20 8.75 -1.55
C ILE A 127 -26.32 7.77 -0.76
N GLU A 128 -25.02 7.78 -1.04
CA GLU A 128 -24.03 6.94 -0.33
C GLU A 128 -23.91 7.36 1.14
N LEU A 129 -23.95 8.66 1.41
CA LEU A 129 -23.91 9.20 2.77
C LEU A 129 -25.13 8.79 3.59
N GLU A 130 -26.32 8.81 2.98
CA GLU A 130 -27.55 8.34 3.61
C GLU A 130 -27.48 6.84 3.92
N ASP A 131 -27.02 6.02 2.97
CA ASP A 131 -26.84 4.57 3.18
C ASP A 131 -25.76 4.25 4.23
N ALA A 132 -24.66 5.01 4.24
CA ALA A 132 -23.57 4.84 5.19
C ALA A 132 -23.99 5.23 6.61
N GLY A 133 -24.83 6.26 6.77
CA GLY A 133 -25.29 6.75 8.06
C GLY A 133 -24.13 6.97 9.03
N THR A 134 -24.13 6.28 10.17
CA THR A 134 -23.04 6.29 11.16
C THR A 134 -22.21 5.00 11.16
N ASP A 135 -22.40 4.11 10.18
CA ASP A 135 -21.66 2.85 10.09
C ASP A 135 -20.24 3.09 9.62
N ILE A 136 -19.32 3.21 10.58
CA ILE A 136 -17.91 3.51 10.32
C ILE A 136 -17.25 2.55 9.30
N VAL A 137 -17.73 1.31 9.19
CA VAL A 137 -17.16 0.34 8.23
C VAL A 137 -17.55 0.73 6.81
N LYS A 138 -18.79 1.17 6.58
CA LYS A 138 -19.21 1.72 5.29
C LYS A 138 -18.44 2.98 4.92
N HIS A 139 -18.08 3.80 5.90
CA HIS A 139 -17.23 4.99 5.69
C HIS A 139 -15.77 4.67 5.33
N CYS A 140 -15.35 3.40 5.37
CA CYS A 140 -14.07 2.93 4.83
C CYS A 140 -14.16 2.44 3.37
N ILE A 141 -15.36 2.44 2.78
CA ILE A 141 -15.63 1.96 1.42
C ILE A 141 -16.03 3.18 0.60
N TYR A 142 -15.30 3.42 -0.48
CA TYR A 142 -15.47 4.57 -1.38
C TYR A 142 -15.26 4.16 -2.83
#